data_AF-M0I7N8-F1
#
_entry.id   AF-M0I7N8-F1
#
_cell.length_a   1.000
_cell.length_b   1.000
_cell.length_c   1.000
_cell.angle_alpha   90.00
_cell.angle_beta   90.00
_cell.angle_gamma   90.00
#
_symmetry.space_group_name_H-M   'P 1'
#
loop_
_entity.id
_entity.type
_entity.pdbx_description
1 polymer ?
#
loop_
_entity_poly.entity_id
_entity_poly.type
_entity_poly.pdbx_seq_one_letter_code
_entity_poly.pdbx_strand_id
1 'polypeptide(L)'
;MSRRAYRGVALAALIFLVVQVGALALAPTFSELGYQTFDDPSNPTNSLVYIAAIIGMTAFMLAAFKYDLDQLIRGIIVLTSGLLSWYVFSAVVPSDPVAIALSAAVAIALFVYPEWYVIDTSGALMGAGAAGLFGISFGLLPSLVLLSVLAVYDAISVYKTKHMLDLAEGVMDLRIPVVLVIPTTFSYSLLDDDFARDANDVGENAPDADVGADAEDAGGELEAGDEHESEDEHDDDHEADDPSDRDAFFIGLGDAVMPTVMVASAAVFSEAPSLGFSALPVLNLPALLAMVGTFVGFAGLMWAVMKGRAHAGLPLLNGGAIGGYLVGTIIAGIPLVEALGLAQYL
;
A
#
# COMPACT_ATOMS: atom_id res chain seq x y z
N MET A 1 -23.06 5.21 -7.84
CA MET A 1 -21.90 4.32 -8.03
C MET A 1 -22.11 3.55 -9.33
N SER A 2 -21.21 3.71 -10.30
CA SER A 2 -21.23 2.89 -11.51
C SER A 2 -20.93 1.43 -11.14
N ARG A 3 -21.45 0.46 -11.91
CA ARG A 3 -21.16 -0.97 -11.67
C ARG A 3 -19.67 -1.29 -11.79
N ARG A 4 -18.91 -0.44 -12.50
CA ARG A 4 -17.47 -0.52 -12.71
C ARG A 4 -16.69 -0.19 -11.45
N ALA A 5 -16.97 0.96 -10.82
CA ALA A 5 -16.33 1.35 -9.55
C ALA A 5 -16.55 0.31 -8.43
N TYR A 6 -17.73 -0.31 -8.37
CA TYR A 6 -18.01 -1.34 -7.34
C TYR A 6 -17.14 -2.58 -7.49
N ARG A 7 -16.84 -2.97 -8.75
CA ARG A 7 -15.96 -4.10 -9.04
C ARG A 7 -14.51 -3.81 -8.64
N GLY A 8 -14.01 -2.60 -8.94
CA GLY A 8 -12.68 -2.18 -8.51
C GLY A 8 -12.54 -2.22 -6.99
N VAL A 9 -13.49 -1.62 -6.27
CA VAL A 9 -13.52 -1.65 -4.79
C VAL A 9 -13.58 -3.09 -4.25
N ALA A 10 -14.36 -3.96 -4.87
CA ALA A 10 -14.46 -5.36 -4.46
C ALA A 10 -13.14 -6.13 -4.70
N LEU A 11 -12.44 -5.85 -5.80
CA LEU A 11 -11.14 -6.44 -6.09
C LEU A 11 -10.08 -5.94 -5.10
N ALA A 12 -10.06 -4.65 -4.79
CA ALA A 12 -9.21 -4.07 -3.74
C ALA A 12 -9.43 -4.78 -2.39
N ALA A 13 -10.70 -4.90 -1.98
CA ALA A 13 -11.08 -5.57 -0.75
C ALA A 13 -10.66 -7.05 -0.74
N LEU A 14 -10.76 -7.73 -1.89
CA LEU A 14 -10.29 -9.11 -2.05
C LEU A 14 -8.77 -9.21 -1.86
N ILE A 15 -7.99 -8.31 -2.45
CA ILE A 15 -6.53 -8.29 -2.28
C ILE A 15 -6.16 -8.07 -0.80
N PHE A 16 -6.80 -7.11 -0.13
CA PHE A 16 -6.63 -6.88 1.32
C PHE A 16 -6.94 -8.15 2.12
N LEU A 17 -8.02 -8.85 1.79
CA LEU A 17 -8.39 -10.09 2.46
C LEU A 17 -7.35 -11.20 2.22
N VAL A 18 -6.88 -11.36 0.99
CA VAL A 18 -5.84 -12.35 0.63
C VAL A 18 -4.55 -12.07 1.37
N VAL A 19 -4.12 -10.81 1.45
CA VAL A 19 -2.93 -10.39 2.21
C VAL A 19 -3.09 -10.72 3.70
N GLN A 20 -4.24 -10.40 4.30
CA GLN A 20 -4.49 -10.70 5.73
C GLN A 20 -4.54 -12.20 6.03
N VAL A 21 -5.31 -12.96 5.25
CA VAL A 21 -5.42 -14.41 5.41
C VAL A 21 -4.09 -15.09 5.14
N GLY A 22 -3.35 -14.65 4.11
CA GLY A 22 -2.03 -15.16 3.79
C GLY A 22 -1.02 -14.90 4.91
N ALA A 23 -0.99 -13.69 5.47
CA ALA A 23 -0.11 -13.37 6.60
C ALA A 23 -0.42 -14.24 7.83
N LEU A 24 -1.70 -14.43 8.16
CA LEU A 24 -2.13 -15.29 9.27
C LEU A 24 -1.79 -16.77 9.03
N ALA A 25 -1.87 -17.25 7.79
CA ALA A 25 -1.51 -18.62 7.44
C ALA A 25 0.00 -18.85 7.51
N LEU A 26 0.81 -17.84 7.15
CA LEU A 26 2.27 -17.92 7.11
C LEU A 26 2.94 -17.70 8.47
N ALA A 27 2.35 -16.86 9.34
CA ALA A 27 2.94 -16.47 10.62
C ALA A 27 3.41 -17.65 11.52
N PRO A 28 2.66 -18.76 11.67
CA PRO A 28 3.11 -19.89 12.47
C PRO A 28 4.37 -20.52 11.89
N THR A 29 4.38 -20.80 10.59
CA THR A 29 5.50 -21.45 9.91
C THR A 29 6.73 -20.54 9.88
N PHE A 30 6.56 -19.23 9.68
CA PHE A 30 7.67 -18.29 9.77
C PHE A 30 8.27 -18.23 11.18
N SER A 31 7.46 -18.35 12.22
CA SER A 31 7.94 -18.43 13.61
C SER A 31 8.73 -19.72 13.85
N GLU A 32 8.25 -20.86 13.33
CA GLU A 32 8.93 -22.16 13.42
C GLU A 32 10.26 -22.18 12.65
N LEU A 33 10.32 -21.53 11.49
CA LEU A 33 11.53 -21.39 10.68
C LEU A 33 12.53 -20.36 11.24
N GLY A 34 12.18 -19.64 12.31
CA GLY A 34 13.04 -18.65 12.93
C GLY A 34 13.26 -17.40 12.06
N TYR A 35 12.26 -17.03 11.24
CA TYR A 35 12.34 -15.83 10.40
C TYR A 35 12.09 -14.51 11.16
N GLN A 36 12.00 -14.58 12.49
CA GLN A 36 11.91 -13.38 13.33
C GLN A 36 13.17 -12.54 13.17
N THR A 37 12.98 -11.25 12.90
CA THR A 37 14.11 -10.33 12.64
C THR A 37 14.75 -9.81 13.92
N PHE A 38 13.99 -9.69 15.00
CA PHE A 38 14.43 -9.16 16.28
C PHE A 38 14.36 -10.23 17.36
N ASP A 39 15.39 -10.33 18.21
CA ASP A 39 15.45 -11.29 19.32
C ASP A 39 14.37 -11.00 20.38
N ASP A 40 14.08 -9.71 20.62
CA ASP A 40 13.00 -9.25 21.50
C ASP A 40 11.96 -8.48 20.68
N PRO A 41 10.90 -9.15 20.19
CA PRO A 41 9.85 -8.52 19.40
C PRO A 41 9.08 -7.43 20.15
N SER A 42 9.12 -7.42 21.48
CA SER A 42 8.30 -6.53 22.29
C SER A 42 8.94 -5.15 22.50
N ASN A 43 10.24 -5.02 22.19
CA ASN A 43 11.02 -3.80 22.38
C ASN A 43 10.55 -2.66 21.45
N PRO A 44 10.07 -1.51 21.98
CA PRO A 44 9.60 -0.38 21.18
C PRO A 44 10.70 0.23 20.30
N THR A 45 11.98 0.06 20.64
CA THR A 45 13.10 0.53 19.80
C THR A 45 13.10 -0.13 18.42
N ASN A 46 12.55 -1.34 18.27
CA ASN A 46 12.42 -2.02 16.97
C ASN A 46 11.62 -1.15 15.97
N SER A 47 10.55 -0.50 16.44
CA SER A 47 9.75 0.40 15.59
C SER A 47 10.56 1.60 15.11
N LEU A 48 11.42 2.18 15.96
CA LEU A 48 12.27 3.31 15.61
C LEU A 48 13.36 2.92 14.60
N VAL A 49 13.98 1.75 14.78
CA VAL A 49 14.97 1.20 13.83
C VAL A 49 14.32 1.02 12.46
N TYR A 50 13.08 0.51 12.42
CA TYR A 50 12.35 0.31 11.18
C TYR A 50 11.93 1.62 10.51
N ILE A 51 11.46 2.60 11.28
CA ILE A 51 11.18 3.95 10.76
C ILE A 51 12.45 4.58 10.16
N ALA A 52 13.58 4.46 10.84
CA ALA A 52 14.86 4.94 10.32
C ALA A 52 15.27 4.21 9.04
N ALA A 53 15.03 2.89 8.96
CA ALA A 53 15.29 2.09 7.76
C ALA A 53 14.39 2.52 6.59
N ILE A 54 13.09 2.79 6.83
CA ILE A 54 12.18 3.33 5.81
C ILE A 54 12.71 4.67 5.31
N ILE A 55 13.05 5.61 6.20
CA ILE A 55 13.58 6.92 5.81
C ILE A 55 14.87 6.76 4.98
N GLY A 56 15.77 5.87 5.40
CA GLY A 56 16.99 5.58 4.67
C GLY A 56 16.74 5.00 3.27
N MET A 57 15.82 4.04 3.15
CA MET A 57 15.45 3.45 1.87
C MET A 57 14.75 4.48 0.96
N THR A 58 13.86 5.30 1.50
CA THR A 58 13.22 6.39 0.74
C THR A 58 14.24 7.40 0.25
N ALA A 59 15.18 7.83 1.10
CA ALA A 59 16.27 8.71 0.69
C ALA A 59 17.15 8.09 -0.40
N PHE A 60 17.43 6.78 -0.30
CA PHE A 60 18.13 6.03 -1.34
C PHE A 60 17.36 6.00 -2.66
N MET A 61 16.04 5.71 -2.64
CA MET A 61 15.21 5.72 -3.84
C MET A 61 15.17 7.11 -4.48
N LEU A 62 14.94 8.17 -3.70
CA LEU A 62 14.94 9.55 -4.20
C LEU A 62 16.30 9.94 -4.80
N ALA A 63 17.40 9.51 -4.18
CA ALA A 63 18.72 9.72 -4.76
C ALA A 63 18.89 8.96 -6.08
N ALA A 64 18.45 7.70 -6.15
CA ALA A 64 18.53 6.89 -7.36
C ALA A 64 17.71 7.50 -8.52
N PHE A 65 16.51 7.99 -8.25
CA PHE A 65 15.70 8.73 -9.23
C PHE A 65 16.38 10.02 -9.69
N LYS A 66 16.97 10.78 -8.76
CA LYS A 66 17.73 12.00 -9.10
C LYS A 66 18.92 11.75 -10.04
N TYR A 67 19.44 10.52 -10.08
CA TYR A 67 20.54 10.12 -10.95
C TYR A 67 20.08 9.26 -12.14
N ASP A 68 18.77 9.23 -12.44
CA ASP A 68 18.16 8.46 -13.54
C ASP A 68 18.53 6.97 -13.53
N LEU A 69 18.63 6.38 -12.33
CA LEU A 69 19.02 4.97 -12.13
C LEU A 69 17.82 4.02 -12.21
N ASP A 70 16.89 4.23 -13.14
CA ASP A 70 15.60 3.53 -13.23
C ASP A 70 15.76 2.01 -13.34
N GLN A 71 16.73 1.53 -14.14
CA GLN A 71 17.00 0.10 -14.26
C GLN A 71 17.54 -0.51 -12.97
N LEU A 72 18.31 0.26 -12.18
CA LEU A 72 18.78 -0.20 -10.87
C LEU A 72 17.61 -0.34 -9.90
N ILE A 73 16.73 0.66 -9.85
CA ILE A 73 15.55 0.64 -8.97
C ILE A 73 14.65 -0.54 -9.36
N ARG A 74 14.33 -0.69 -10.64
CA ARG A 74 13.54 -1.81 -11.16
C ARG A 74 14.19 -3.15 -10.83
N GLY A 75 15.50 -3.27 -11.01
CA GLY A 75 16.27 -4.48 -10.68
C GLY A 75 16.21 -4.82 -9.18
N ILE A 76 16.41 -3.83 -8.31
CA ILE A 76 16.30 -4.01 -6.86
C ILE A 76 14.89 -4.49 -6.49
N ILE A 77 13.85 -3.84 -7.00
CA ILE A 77 12.46 -4.19 -6.68
C ILE A 77 12.13 -5.61 -7.16
N VAL A 78 12.49 -5.99 -8.38
CA VAL A 78 12.27 -7.35 -8.90
C VAL A 78 13.03 -8.39 -8.06
N LEU A 79 14.28 -8.12 -7.68
CA LEU A 79 15.07 -9.02 -6.84
C LEU A 79 14.47 -9.16 -5.44
N THR A 80 14.08 -8.05 -4.81
CA THR A 80 13.40 -8.07 -3.51
C THR A 80 12.06 -8.80 -3.59
N SER A 81 11.33 -8.66 -4.70
CA SER A 81 10.09 -9.38 -4.97
C SER A 81 10.31 -10.89 -5.05
N GLY A 82 11.35 -11.32 -5.77
CA GLY A 82 11.77 -12.72 -5.82
C GLY A 82 12.22 -13.25 -4.45
N LEU A 83 12.98 -12.45 -3.69
CA LEU A 83 13.42 -12.83 -2.35
C LEU A 83 12.26 -13.01 -1.38
N LEU A 84 11.31 -12.07 -1.32
CA LEU A 84 10.11 -12.19 -0.48
C LEU A 84 9.24 -13.37 -0.92
N SER A 85 9.09 -13.58 -2.23
CA SER A 85 8.38 -14.76 -2.76
C SER A 85 9.08 -16.06 -2.34
N TRP A 86 10.41 -16.08 -2.27
CA TRP A 86 11.16 -17.23 -1.77
C TRP A 86 10.85 -17.53 -0.30
N TYR A 87 10.81 -16.52 0.58
CA TYR A 87 10.40 -16.72 1.98
C TYR A 87 9.00 -17.35 2.10
N VAL A 88 8.06 -16.92 1.25
CA VAL A 88 6.72 -17.50 1.23
C VAL A 88 6.73 -18.93 0.71
N PHE A 89 7.37 -19.19 -0.43
CA PHE A 89 7.40 -20.53 -1.01
C PHE A 89 8.23 -21.52 -0.18
N SER A 90 9.30 -21.10 0.48
CA SER A 90 10.08 -21.97 1.39
C SER A 90 9.28 -22.41 2.61
N ALA A 91 8.34 -21.59 3.07
CA ALA A 91 7.45 -21.96 4.16
C ALA A 91 6.33 -22.92 3.75
N VAL A 92 5.84 -22.83 2.51
CA VAL A 92 4.64 -23.58 2.08
C VAL A 92 5.00 -24.81 1.24
N VAL A 93 6.14 -24.81 0.54
CA VAL A 93 6.55 -25.87 -0.38
C VAL A 93 7.66 -26.71 0.27
N PRO A 94 7.46 -28.03 0.48
CA PRO A 94 8.44 -28.88 1.16
C PRO A 94 9.79 -29.06 0.45
N SER A 95 9.88 -28.73 -0.84
CA SER A 95 11.07 -28.94 -1.66
C SER A 95 11.74 -27.63 -2.04
N ASP A 96 12.92 -27.37 -1.48
CA ASP A 96 13.70 -26.16 -1.74
C ASP A 96 13.92 -25.85 -3.22
N PRO A 97 14.22 -26.81 -4.12
CA PRO A 97 14.40 -26.50 -5.53
C PRO A 97 13.13 -25.97 -6.20
N VAL A 98 11.95 -26.44 -5.75
CA VAL A 98 10.66 -25.97 -6.28
C VAL A 98 10.35 -24.58 -5.72
N ALA A 99 10.62 -24.32 -4.44
CA ALA A 99 10.45 -22.99 -3.87
C ALA A 99 11.32 -21.94 -4.59
N ILE A 100 12.58 -22.29 -4.89
CA ILE A 100 13.50 -21.45 -5.68
C ILE A 100 12.98 -21.25 -7.11
N ALA A 101 12.50 -22.32 -7.76
CA ALA A 101 11.97 -22.21 -9.11
C ALA A 101 10.72 -21.31 -9.18
N LEU A 102 9.82 -21.42 -8.20
CA LEU A 102 8.61 -20.58 -8.12
C LEU A 102 8.95 -19.12 -7.82
N SER A 103 9.88 -18.84 -6.91
CA SER A 103 10.30 -17.47 -6.62
C SER A 103 11.04 -16.82 -7.80
N ALA A 104 11.88 -17.58 -8.50
CA ALA A 104 12.50 -17.14 -9.74
C ALA A 104 11.47 -16.88 -10.83
N ALA A 105 10.42 -17.72 -10.94
CA ALA A 105 9.33 -17.51 -11.89
C ALA A 105 8.58 -16.19 -11.62
N VAL A 106 8.32 -15.84 -10.36
CA VAL A 106 7.72 -14.54 -10.00
C VAL A 106 8.62 -13.38 -10.43
N ALA A 107 9.91 -13.44 -10.11
CA ALA A 107 10.87 -12.39 -10.49
C ALA A 107 11.00 -12.25 -12.02
N ILE A 108 11.08 -13.36 -12.75
CA ILE A 108 11.15 -13.37 -14.22
C ILE A 108 9.84 -12.82 -14.82
N ALA A 109 8.68 -13.20 -14.30
CA ALA A 109 7.39 -12.71 -14.77
C ALA A 109 7.29 -11.19 -14.60
N LEU A 110 7.66 -10.64 -13.44
CA LEU A 110 7.70 -9.19 -13.19
C LEU A 110 8.71 -8.46 -14.09
N PHE A 111 9.82 -9.11 -14.43
CA PHE A 111 10.84 -8.50 -15.29
C PHE A 111 10.43 -8.48 -16.77
N VAL A 112 9.85 -9.57 -17.27
CA VAL A 112 9.57 -9.78 -18.70
C VAL A 112 8.17 -9.31 -19.09
N TYR A 113 7.17 -9.50 -18.22
CA TYR A 113 5.76 -9.28 -18.53
C TYR A 113 4.98 -8.68 -17.34
N PRO A 114 5.20 -7.39 -17.01
CA PRO A 114 4.59 -6.72 -15.87
C PRO A 114 3.13 -6.29 -16.17
N GLU A 115 2.26 -7.27 -16.43
CA GLU A 115 0.82 -6.99 -16.55
C GLU A 115 0.18 -6.76 -15.17
N TRP A 116 -0.95 -6.05 -15.12
CA TRP A 116 -1.66 -5.76 -13.86
C TRP A 116 -1.89 -6.99 -13.00
N TYR A 117 -2.30 -8.13 -13.57
CA TYR A 117 -2.55 -9.34 -12.79
C TYR A 117 -1.27 -10.00 -12.30
N VAL A 118 -0.13 -9.85 -13.00
CA VAL A 118 1.18 -10.33 -12.54
C VAL A 118 1.64 -9.47 -11.37
N ILE A 119 1.48 -8.16 -11.50
CA ILE A 119 1.79 -7.18 -10.45
C ILE A 119 0.93 -7.43 -9.21
N ASP A 120 -0.38 -7.55 -9.35
CA ASP A 120 -1.31 -7.70 -8.23
C ASP A 120 -1.16 -9.05 -7.52
N THR A 121 -0.98 -10.14 -8.27
CA THR A 121 -0.77 -11.47 -7.66
C THR A 121 0.58 -11.56 -6.96
N SER A 122 1.64 -10.99 -7.55
CA SER A 122 2.95 -10.90 -6.91
C SER A 122 2.90 -9.98 -5.70
N GLY A 123 2.20 -8.84 -5.80
CA GLY A 123 1.99 -7.90 -4.72
C GLY A 123 1.20 -8.52 -3.57
N ALA A 124 0.12 -9.24 -3.84
CA ALA A 124 -0.64 -9.96 -2.80
C ALA A 124 0.23 -11.02 -2.10
N LEU A 125 1.04 -11.77 -2.86
CA LEU A 125 1.97 -12.78 -2.32
C LEU A 125 3.04 -12.12 -1.42
N MET A 126 3.70 -11.07 -1.93
CA MET A 126 4.71 -10.31 -1.22
C MET A 126 4.13 -9.61 0.00
N GLY A 127 2.93 -9.07 -0.11
CA GLY A 127 2.23 -8.39 0.97
C GLY A 127 1.87 -9.35 2.10
N ALA A 128 1.37 -10.54 1.78
CA ALA A 128 1.13 -11.60 2.77
C ALA A 128 2.44 -12.02 3.47
N GLY A 129 3.51 -12.23 2.69
CA GLY A 129 4.83 -12.59 3.23
C GLY A 129 5.42 -11.49 4.12
N ALA A 130 5.44 -10.25 3.65
CA ALA A 130 5.97 -9.10 4.38
C ALA A 130 5.16 -8.85 5.67
N ALA A 131 3.82 -8.83 5.58
CA ALA A 131 2.99 -8.62 6.75
C ALA A 131 3.11 -9.76 7.77
N GLY A 132 3.26 -11.01 7.31
CA GLY A 132 3.57 -12.16 8.17
C GLY A 132 4.92 -12.01 8.87
N LEU A 133 5.99 -11.67 8.13
CA LEU A 133 7.34 -11.45 8.67
C LEU A 133 7.37 -10.32 9.70
N PHE A 134 6.74 -9.18 9.39
CA PHE A 134 6.63 -8.07 10.33
C PHE A 134 5.74 -8.41 11.51
N GLY A 135 4.63 -9.12 11.29
CA GLY A 135 3.70 -9.54 12.32
C GLY A 135 4.34 -10.45 13.38
N ILE A 136 5.28 -11.32 12.99
CA ILE A 136 6.04 -12.15 13.94
C ILE A 136 7.24 -11.42 14.55
N SER A 137 7.70 -10.33 13.94
CA SER A 137 8.90 -9.59 14.37
C SER A 137 8.60 -8.38 15.24
N PHE A 138 7.38 -7.85 15.17
CA PHE A 138 6.89 -6.77 16.01
C PHE A 138 5.79 -7.27 16.94
N GLY A 139 6.05 -7.21 18.23
CA GLY A 139 5.06 -7.43 19.28
C GLY A 139 3.96 -6.37 19.26
N LEU A 140 3.05 -6.46 20.23
CA LEU A 140 1.88 -5.58 20.31
C LEU A 140 2.28 -4.10 20.40
N LEU A 141 3.18 -3.76 21.34
CA LEU A 141 3.62 -2.37 21.53
C LEU A 141 4.35 -1.80 20.29
N PRO A 142 5.38 -2.45 19.73
CA PRO A 142 6.08 -1.91 18.56
C PRO A 142 5.18 -1.78 17.33
N SER A 143 4.24 -2.72 17.13
CA SER A 143 3.25 -2.64 16.04
C SER A 143 2.34 -1.43 16.21
N LEU A 144 1.79 -1.22 17.41
CA LEU A 144 0.94 -0.05 17.71
C LEU A 144 1.69 1.27 17.47
N VAL A 145 2.95 1.37 17.91
CA VAL A 145 3.78 2.56 17.71
C VAL A 145 4.05 2.78 16.22
N LEU A 146 4.47 1.73 15.50
CA LEU A 146 4.77 1.82 14.07
C LEU A 146 3.55 2.29 13.27
N LEU A 147 2.41 1.63 13.43
CA LEU A 147 1.18 1.97 12.70
C LEU A 147 0.68 3.38 13.03
N SER A 148 0.78 3.79 14.29
CA SER A 148 0.38 5.14 14.74
C SER A 148 1.28 6.21 14.14
N VAL A 149 2.60 6.02 14.15
CA VAL A 149 3.56 6.98 13.57
C VAL A 149 3.34 7.10 12.07
N LEU A 150 3.17 5.99 11.35
CA LEU A 150 2.91 6.01 9.91
C LEU A 150 1.56 6.66 9.57
N ALA A 151 0.51 6.39 10.34
CA ALA A 151 -0.78 7.07 10.19
C ALA A 151 -0.66 8.58 10.41
N VAL A 152 0.03 9.02 11.47
CA VAL A 152 0.24 10.45 11.74
C VAL A 152 1.06 11.10 10.63
N TYR A 153 2.12 10.44 10.16
CA TYR A 153 2.93 10.92 9.05
C TYR A 153 2.09 11.12 7.78
N ASP A 154 1.29 10.13 7.39
CA ASP A 154 0.42 10.19 6.21
C ASP A 154 -0.63 11.30 6.33
N ALA A 155 -1.28 11.43 7.49
CA ALA A 155 -2.22 12.52 7.75
C ALA A 155 -1.57 13.91 7.61
N ILE A 156 -0.36 14.09 8.14
CA ILE A 156 0.38 15.35 8.01
C ILE A 156 0.77 15.58 6.56
N SER A 157 1.27 14.54 5.88
CA SER A 157 1.70 14.59 4.49
C SER A 157 0.59 15.09 3.58
N VAL A 158 -0.60 14.49 3.70
CA VAL A 158 -1.76 14.77 2.85
C VAL A 158 -2.46 16.07 3.24
N TYR A 159 -2.83 16.27 4.51
CA TYR A 159 -3.70 17.41 4.88
C TYR A 159 -2.94 18.70 5.12
N LYS A 160 -1.68 18.63 5.56
CA LYS A 160 -0.91 19.82 5.94
C LYS A 160 0.08 20.21 4.86
N THR A 161 0.94 19.28 4.46
CA THR A 161 2.05 19.62 3.56
C THR A 161 1.69 19.49 2.09
N LYS A 162 0.66 18.71 1.74
CA LYS A 162 0.26 18.40 0.35
C LYS A 162 1.41 17.87 -0.53
N HIS A 163 2.56 17.53 0.05
CA HIS A 163 3.80 17.17 -0.67
C HIS A 163 3.64 15.91 -1.55
N MET A 164 2.67 15.04 -1.25
CA MET A 164 2.31 13.89 -2.09
C MET A 164 1.68 14.32 -3.43
N LEU A 165 1.10 15.52 -3.53
CA LEU A 165 0.54 16.08 -4.77
C LEU A 165 1.64 16.69 -5.66
N ASP A 166 2.77 17.12 -5.07
CA ASP A 166 3.87 17.78 -5.78
C ASP A 166 4.99 16.80 -6.23
N LEU A 167 4.91 15.52 -5.85
CA LEU A 167 5.94 14.50 -6.14
C LEU A 167 5.66 13.66 -7.40
N ALA A 168 4.61 14.01 -8.15
CA ALA A 168 4.08 13.23 -9.27
C ALA A 168 5.01 13.17 -10.50
N GLU A 169 6.05 14.01 -10.62
CA GLU A 169 6.84 14.08 -11.86
C GLU A 169 7.93 13.00 -12.03
N GLY A 170 8.28 12.21 -11.01
CA GLY A 170 9.52 11.40 -11.04
C GLY A 170 9.43 9.89 -10.86
N VAL A 171 8.27 9.32 -10.51
CA VAL A 171 8.18 7.90 -10.06
C VAL A 171 7.32 7.02 -10.97
N MET A 172 6.75 7.58 -12.05
CA MET A 172 5.62 6.97 -12.73
C MET A 172 5.96 6.07 -13.92
N ASP A 173 7.23 5.81 -14.25
CA ASP A 173 7.57 4.95 -15.41
C ASP A 173 7.93 3.49 -15.06
N LEU A 174 8.00 3.15 -13.77
CA LEU A 174 8.67 1.90 -13.35
C LEU A 174 7.81 0.63 -13.39
N ARG A 175 6.46 0.71 -13.50
CA ARG A 175 5.52 -0.45 -13.51
C ARG A 175 5.91 -1.53 -12.49
N ILE A 176 6.12 -1.12 -11.24
CA ILE A 176 6.67 -1.93 -10.15
C ILE A 176 5.56 -2.42 -9.20
N PRO A 177 5.70 -3.61 -8.57
CA PRO A 177 4.75 -4.17 -7.61
C PRO A 177 4.74 -3.47 -6.24
N VAL A 178 4.97 -2.17 -6.23
CA VAL A 178 4.81 -1.28 -5.07
C VAL A 178 3.43 -0.62 -5.09
N VAL A 179 2.79 -0.57 -6.26
CA VAL A 179 1.43 -0.06 -6.48
C VAL A 179 0.59 -1.19 -7.08
N LEU A 180 -0.53 -1.51 -6.43
CA LEU A 180 -1.54 -2.45 -6.93
C LEU A 180 -2.41 -1.73 -7.97
N VAL A 181 -2.71 -2.42 -9.06
CA VAL A 181 -3.43 -1.89 -10.22
C VAL A 181 -4.78 -2.57 -10.34
N ILE A 182 -5.84 -1.82 -10.04
CA ILE A 182 -7.19 -2.35 -9.90
C ILE A 182 -8.02 -1.93 -11.11
N PRO A 183 -8.12 -2.79 -12.13
CA PRO A 183 -8.85 -2.42 -13.33
C PRO A 183 -10.36 -2.36 -13.08
N THR A 184 -11.03 -1.42 -13.74
CA THR A 184 -12.50 -1.33 -13.72
C THR A 184 -13.15 -2.34 -14.67
N THR A 185 -12.38 -2.87 -15.63
CA THR A 185 -12.77 -3.95 -16.56
C THR A 185 -11.66 -5.00 -16.74
N PHE A 186 -12.03 -6.27 -16.89
CA PHE A 186 -11.03 -7.37 -17.04
C PHE A 186 -10.28 -7.37 -18.38
N SER A 187 -10.74 -6.59 -19.36
CA SER A 187 -10.07 -6.40 -20.65
C SER A 187 -8.97 -5.34 -20.60
N TYR A 188 -8.81 -4.67 -19.46
CA TYR A 188 -7.75 -3.69 -19.25
C TYR A 188 -6.36 -4.33 -19.43
N SER A 189 -5.50 -3.67 -20.20
CA SER A 189 -4.08 -4.01 -20.32
C SER A 189 -3.25 -2.82 -19.88
N LEU A 190 -2.36 -3.07 -18.91
CA LEU A 190 -1.41 -2.08 -18.40
C LEU A 190 -0.28 -1.82 -19.39
N LEU A 191 -0.02 -2.77 -20.30
CA LEU A 191 1.00 -2.59 -21.33
C LEU A 191 0.54 -1.65 -22.45
N ASP A 192 -0.76 -1.66 -22.75
CA ASP A 192 -1.38 -0.84 -23.80
C ASP A 192 -1.78 0.57 -23.28
N ASP A 193 -1.91 0.72 -21.97
CA ASP A 193 -2.27 1.98 -21.33
C ASP A 193 -1.02 2.80 -20.96
N ASP A 194 -1.06 4.11 -21.24
CA ASP A 194 0.01 5.05 -20.89
C ASP A 194 -0.02 5.27 -19.37
N PHE A 195 0.62 4.35 -18.63
CA PHE A 195 0.75 4.28 -17.17
C PHE A 195 1.07 5.63 -16.48
N ALA A 196 1.63 6.59 -17.22
CA ALA A 196 1.96 7.94 -16.74
C ALA A 196 0.80 8.96 -16.80
N ARG A 197 -0.26 8.75 -17.60
CA ARG A 197 -1.34 9.74 -17.82
C ARG A 197 -2.47 9.67 -16.79
N ASP A 198 -2.95 8.49 -16.41
CA ASP A 198 -4.13 8.33 -15.53
C ASP A 198 -3.86 8.49 -14.02
N ALA A 199 -2.59 8.43 -13.61
CA ALA A 199 -2.19 8.69 -12.23
C ALA A 199 -2.11 10.20 -11.90
N ASN A 200 -2.02 11.07 -12.93
CA ASN A 200 -1.91 12.52 -12.76
C ASN A 200 -3.19 13.20 -12.28
N ASP A 201 -4.35 12.61 -12.54
CA ASP A 201 -5.61 13.30 -12.31
C ASP A 201 -6.16 13.12 -10.87
N VAL A 202 -5.41 12.46 -9.96
CA VAL A 202 -5.80 12.37 -8.53
C VAL A 202 -5.66 13.74 -7.82
N GLY A 203 -5.12 14.76 -8.50
CA GLY A 203 -4.88 16.11 -7.98
C GLY A 203 -5.82 17.23 -8.47
N GLU A 204 -6.51 17.10 -9.60
CA GLU A 204 -7.27 18.23 -10.18
C GLU A 204 -8.75 18.19 -9.82
N ASN A 205 -9.08 18.41 -8.54
CA ASN A 205 -10.44 18.76 -8.16
C ASN A 205 -10.42 19.69 -6.93
N ALA A 206 -9.90 20.90 -7.13
CA ALA A 206 -10.21 22.04 -6.28
C ALA A 206 -11.02 23.05 -7.11
N PRO A 207 -12.23 23.45 -6.69
CA PRO A 207 -12.97 24.48 -7.39
C PRO A 207 -12.20 25.79 -7.27
N ASP A 208 -11.87 26.41 -8.39
CA ASP A 208 -11.27 27.74 -8.44
C ASP A 208 -12.16 28.73 -7.68
N ALA A 209 -11.65 29.17 -6.54
CA ALA A 209 -12.17 30.31 -5.82
C ALA A 209 -11.54 31.58 -6.41
N ASP A 210 -12.32 32.22 -7.25
CA ASP A 210 -12.31 33.64 -7.60
C ASP A 210 -11.51 34.53 -6.62
N VAL A 211 -10.43 35.15 -7.12
CA VAL A 211 -9.90 36.42 -6.60
C VAL A 211 -9.38 37.25 -7.76
N GLY A 212 -10.18 38.21 -8.21
CA GLY A 212 -9.73 39.31 -9.04
C GLY A 212 -8.76 40.26 -8.31
N ALA A 213 -7.83 40.85 -9.07
CA ALA A 213 -7.19 42.14 -8.77
C ALA A 213 -6.46 42.67 -10.02
N ASP A 214 -7.12 43.61 -10.70
CA ASP A 214 -6.64 44.88 -11.25
C ASP A 214 -5.17 45.04 -11.74
N ALA A 215 -5.08 45.19 -13.07
CA ALA A 215 -4.54 46.32 -13.85
C ALA A 215 -3.18 47.03 -13.55
N GLU A 216 -2.50 47.29 -14.69
CA GLU A 216 -1.49 48.33 -15.07
C GLU A 216 -0.06 47.81 -15.28
N ASP A 217 0.75 48.23 -16.27
CA ASP A 217 0.63 48.81 -17.62
C ASP A 217 2.08 48.80 -18.21
N ALA A 218 2.17 48.91 -19.54
CA ALA A 218 3.33 49.28 -20.39
C ALA A 218 4.45 48.23 -20.56
N GLY A 219 4.91 47.83 -21.76
CA GLY A 219 4.87 48.25 -23.17
C GLY A 219 6.11 47.58 -23.82
N GLY A 220 6.26 47.25 -25.10
CA GLY A 220 5.49 47.45 -26.32
C GLY A 220 6.12 46.67 -27.50
N GLU A 221 5.48 46.83 -28.66
CA GLU A 221 5.97 46.68 -30.06
C GLU A 221 6.36 45.26 -30.55
N LEU A 222 5.49 44.57 -31.30
CA LEU A 222 5.27 44.61 -32.77
C LEU A 222 6.42 43.98 -33.58
N GLU A 223 6.15 42.83 -34.23
CA GLU A 223 6.35 42.60 -35.68
C GLU A 223 5.48 41.43 -36.16
N ALA A 224 5.01 41.55 -37.41
CA ALA A 224 4.02 40.71 -38.06
C ALA A 224 4.62 39.95 -39.24
N GLY A 225 4.05 38.77 -39.52
CA GLY A 225 4.13 38.06 -40.80
C GLY A 225 5.17 36.93 -40.83
N ASP A 226 4.74 35.67 -40.91
CA ASP A 226 4.42 35.09 -42.22
C ASP A 226 3.69 33.76 -42.05
N GLU A 227 2.83 33.48 -43.02
CA GLU A 227 1.87 32.39 -43.06
C GLU A 227 2.55 31.09 -43.51
N HIS A 228 2.33 29.99 -42.78
CA HIS A 228 2.36 28.66 -43.39
C HIS A 228 1.41 27.73 -42.66
N GLU A 229 0.26 27.52 -43.30
CA GLU A 229 -0.74 26.51 -42.98
C GLU A 229 -0.15 25.10 -43.16
N SER A 230 -0.27 24.27 -42.13
CA SER A 230 -0.46 22.84 -42.28
C SER A 230 -1.47 22.42 -41.23
N GLU A 231 -2.69 22.21 -41.72
CA GLU A 231 -3.84 21.64 -41.05
C GLU A 231 -3.47 20.32 -40.37
N ASP A 232 -3.65 20.25 -39.06
CA ASP A 232 -4.12 19.07 -38.32
C ASP A 232 -4.62 19.61 -36.96
N GLU A 233 -5.81 20.20 -37.00
CA GLU A 233 -6.62 20.49 -35.81
C GLU A 233 -7.02 19.15 -35.18
N HIS A 234 -6.33 18.76 -34.12
CA HIS A 234 -6.94 17.99 -33.05
C HIS A 234 -7.09 18.97 -31.88
N ASP A 235 -8.24 19.66 -31.87
CA ASP A 235 -8.84 20.19 -30.66
C ASP A 235 -9.12 18.97 -29.76
N ASP A 236 -8.14 18.58 -28.95
CA ASP A 236 -8.41 17.82 -27.74
C ASP A 236 -8.94 18.83 -26.72
N ASP A 237 -10.25 19.11 -26.83
CA ASP A 237 -11.04 19.72 -25.78
C ASP A 237 -10.76 18.94 -24.50
N HIS A 238 -10.01 19.55 -23.58
CA HIS A 238 -9.73 19.02 -22.25
C HIS A 238 -11.02 19.01 -21.42
N GLU A 239 -11.89 18.02 -21.64
CA GLU A 239 -12.85 17.59 -20.64
C GLU A 239 -12.08 16.75 -19.61
N ALA A 240 -11.98 17.26 -18.37
CA ALA A 240 -11.50 16.48 -17.25
C ALA A 240 -12.42 15.26 -17.05
N ASP A 241 -11.90 14.07 -17.34
CA ASP A 241 -12.65 12.82 -17.19
C ASP A 241 -13.21 12.69 -15.75
N ASP A 242 -14.49 12.34 -15.62
CA ASP A 242 -15.09 12.03 -14.32
C ASP A 242 -14.25 10.91 -13.67
N PRO A 243 -13.86 10.97 -12.37
CA PRO A 243 -13.21 9.86 -11.67
C PRO A 243 -14.00 8.53 -11.74
N SER A 244 -15.24 8.55 -12.23
CA SER A 244 -16.04 7.37 -12.56
C SER A 244 -15.78 6.73 -13.94
N ASP A 245 -15.04 7.40 -14.83
CA ASP A 245 -14.63 6.97 -16.17
C ASP A 245 -13.18 6.46 -16.25
N ARG A 246 -12.39 6.58 -15.18
CA ARG A 246 -11.03 5.99 -15.13
C ARG A 246 -11.06 4.48 -15.29
N ASP A 247 -10.15 3.95 -16.10
CA ASP A 247 -10.09 2.53 -16.42
C ASP A 247 -9.36 1.68 -15.35
N ALA A 248 -8.62 2.31 -14.43
CA ALA A 248 -8.00 1.65 -13.27
C ALA A 248 -7.91 2.53 -12.01
N PHE A 249 -7.87 1.89 -10.83
CA PHE A 249 -7.53 2.52 -9.55
C PHE A 249 -6.17 2.03 -9.06
N PHE A 250 -5.37 2.92 -8.50
CA PHE A 250 -4.05 2.60 -7.95
C PHE A 250 -4.09 2.65 -6.42
N ILE A 251 -3.58 1.61 -5.76
CA ILE A 251 -3.49 1.54 -4.29
C ILE A 251 -2.08 1.11 -3.91
N GLY A 252 -1.46 1.78 -2.94
CA GLY A 252 -0.14 1.37 -2.45
C GLY A 252 -0.20 -0.02 -1.81
N LEU A 253 0.74 -0.90 -2.16
CA LEU A 253 0.86 -2.21 -1.49
C LEU A 253 1.05 -2.06 0.03
N GLY A 254 1.74 -0.99 0.45
CA GLY A 254 1.89 -0.63 1.86
C GLY A 254 0.57 -0.47 2.61
N ASP A 255 -0.49 0.02 1.95
CA ASP A 255 -1.80 0.23 2.58
C ASP A 255 -2.50 -1.08 2.95
N ALA A 256 -2.23 -2.16 2.21
CA ALA A 256 -2.69 -3.50 2.56
C ALA A 256 -1.79 -4.15 3.63
N VAL A 257 -0.48 -3.93 3.54
CA VAL A 257 0.53 -4.56 4.41
C VAL A 257 0.49 -4.00 5.83
N MET A 258 0.51 -2.66 5.99
CA MET A 258 0.65 -2.00 7.30
C MET A 258 -0.44 -2.39 8.32
N PRO A 259 -1.75 -2.30 8.02
CA PRO A 259 -2.77 -2.76 8.95
C PRO A 259 -2.69 -4.28 9.21
N THR A 260 -2.24 -5.05 8.22
CA THR A 260 -2.07 -6.51 8.36
C THR A 260 -0.94 -6.88 9.32
N VAL A 261 0.08 -6.03 9.48
CA VAL A 261 1.11 -6.24 10.52
C VAL A 261 0.47 -6.32 11.91
N MET A 262 -0.49 -5.44 12.21
CA MET A 262 -1.21 -5.48 13.49
C MET A 262 -2.10 -6.72 13.61
N VAL A 263 -2.74 -7.15 12.52
CA VAL A 263 -3.54 -8.40 12.48
C VAL A 263 -2.66 -9.60 12.82
N ALA A 264 -1.52 -9.75 12.15
CA ALA A 264 -0.59 -10.86 12.37
C ALA A 264 0.07 -10.78 13.76
N SER A 265 0.47 -9.59 14.21
CA SER A 265 1.01 -9.37 15.55
C SER A 265 -0.01 -9.74 16.64
N ALA A 266 -1.27 -9.33 16.49
CA ALA A 266 -2.33 -9.71 17.42
C ALA A 266 -2.58 -11.22 17.44
N ALA A 267 -2.51 -11.89 16.29
CA ALA A 267 -2.67 -13.34 16.19
C ALA A 267 -1.54 -14.12 16.89
N VAL A 268 -0.32 -13.58 16.85
CA VAL A 268 0.88 -14.24 17.40
C VAL A 268 1.10 -13.93 18.88
N PHE A 269 0.89 -12.67 19.29
CA PHE A 269 1.30 -12.17 20.61
C PHE A 269 0.15 -11.91 21.59
N SER A 270 -1.11 -11.90 21.15
CA SER A 270 -2.23 -11.75 22.09
C SER A 270 -2.46 -13.05 22.86
N GLU A 271 -2.77 -12.93 24.15
CA GLU A 271 -3.13 -14.06 25.02
C GLU A 271 -4.56 -14.59 24.76
N ALA A 272 -5.29 -14.00 23.81
CA ALA A 272 -6.63 -14.43 23.47
C ALA A 272 -6.62 -15.86 22.90
N PRO A 273 -7.60 -16.71 23.28
CA PRO A 273 -7.69 -18.06 22.74
C PRO A 273 -7.93 -18.06 21.24
N SER A 274 -7.38 -19.07 20.55
CA SER A 274 -7.69 -19.35 19.15
C SER A 274 -9.19 -19.61 18.96
N LEU A 275 -9.74 -19.14 17.84
CA LEU A 275 -11.12 -19.39 17.44
C LEU A 275 -11.35 -20.81 16.91
N GLY A 276 -10.30 -21.62 16.76
CA GLY A 276 -10.40 -23.05 16.42
C GLY A 276 -10.51 -23.34 14.91
N PHE A 277 -10.17 -22.40 14.04
CA PHE A 277 -10.13 -22.64 12.60
C PHE A 277 -8.87 -23.42 12.20
N SER A 278 -9.02 -24.61 11.63
CA SER A 278 -7.88 -25.46 11.25
C SER A 278 -6.96 -24.84 10.19
N ALA A 279 -7.52 -24.05 9.27
CA ALA A 279 -6.76 -23.38 8.23
C ALA A 279 -6.01 -22.12 8.74
N LEU A 280 -6.45 -21.54 9.86
CA LEU A 280 -5.89 -20.34 10.47
C LEU A 280 -5.76 -20.56 11.98
N PRO A 281 -4.83 -21.42 12.43
CA PRO A 281 -4.79 -21.88 13.82
C PRO A 281 -4.48 -20.75 14.82
N VAL A 282 -3.79 -19.70 14.38
CA VAL A 282 -3.45 -18.52 15.19
C VAL A 282 -4.55 -17.45 15.21
N LEU A 283 -5.62 -17.61 14.44
CA LEU A 283 -6.70 -16.61 14.41
C LEU A 283 -7.41 -16.58 15.77
N ASN A 284 -7.27 -15.46 16.47
CA ASN A 284 -7.94 -15.16 17.73
C ASN A 284 -8.90 -13.96 17.56
N LEU A 285 -9.67 -13.64 18.61
CA LEU A 285 -10.68 -12.59 18.55
C LEU A 285 -10.08 -11.18 18.30
N PRO A 286 -8.97 -10.75 18.94
CA PRO A 286 -8.31 -9.49 18.64
C PRO A 286 -7.85 -9.36 17.19
N ALA A 287 -7.23 -10.39 16.62
CA ALA A 287 -6.81 -10.39 15.22
C ALA A 287 -8.03 -10.31 14.27
N LEU A 288 -9.09 -11.08 14.54
CA LEU A 288 -10.32 -11.02 13.73
C LEU A 288 -10.96 -9.64 13.74
N LEU A 289 -11.08 -9.00 14.91
CA LEU A 289 -11.65 -7.67 14.97
C LEU A 289 -10.72 -6.60 14.41
N ALA A 290 -9.40 -6.79 14.46
CA ALA A 290 -8.44 -5.95 13.73
C ALA A 290 -8.70 -6.02 12.21
N MET A 291 -8.88 -7.23 11.65
CA MET A 291 -9.23 -7.41 10.23
C MET A 291 -10.53 -6.66 9.88
N VAL A 292 -11.59 -6.88 10.67
CA VAL A 292 -12.87 -6.18 10.48
C VAL A 292 -12.69 -4.66 10.58
N GLY A 293 -11.90 -4.20 11.54
CA GLY A 293 -11.54 -2.79 11.72
C GLY A 293 -10.84 -2.20 10.49
N THR A 294 -9.90 -2.93 9.89
CA THR A 294 -9.26 -2.53 8.61
C THR A 294 -10.29 -2.38 7.51
N PHE A 295 -11.24 -3.30 7.37
CA PHE A 295 -12.31 -3.21 6.35
C PHE A 295 -13.30 -2.07 6.62
N VAL A 296 -13.58 -1.75 7.88
CA VAL A 296 -14.37 -0.55 8.24
C VAL A 296 -13.62 0.72 7.85
N GLY A 297 -12.31 0.78 8.13
CA GLY A 297 -11.42 1.87 7.71
C GLY A 297 -11.37 2.01 6.18
N PHE A 298 -11.22 0.89 5.47
CA PHE A 298 -11.21 0.82 4.02
C PHE A 298 -12.54 1.30 3.43
N ALA A 299 -13.68 0.87 3.97
CA ALA A 299 -15.00 1.34 3.54
C ALA A 299 -15.15 2.85 3.75
N GLY A 300 -14.67 3.39 4.87
CA GLY A 300 -14.63 4.83 5.14
C GLY A 300 -13.75 5.60 4.15
N LEU A 301 -12.58 5.05 3.82
CA LEU A 301 -11.64 5.63 2.85
C LEU A 301 -12.27 5.66 1.46
N MET A 302 -12.78 4.52 0.99
CA MET A 302 -13.43 4.42 -0.32
C MET A 302 -14.66 5.32 -0.43
N TRP A 303 -15.42 5.48 0.66
CA TRP A 303 -16.52 6.45 0.69
C TRP A 303 -16.06 7.90 0.56
N ALA A 304 -14.93 8.28 1.17
CA ALA A 304 -14.36 9.62 1.06
C ALA A 304 -13.80 9.88 -0.35
N VAL A 305 -13.07 8.90 -0.91
CA VAL A 305 -12.53 8.94 -2.28
C VAL A 305 -13.65 9.09 -3.30
N MET A 306 -14.75 8.34 -3.15
CA MET A 306 -15.93 8.48 -4.02
C MET A 306 -16.63 9.83 -3.96
N LYS A 307 -16.32 10.66 -2.95
CA LYS A 307 -16.81 12.05 -2.85
C LYS A 307 -15.84 13.06 -3.47
N GLY A 308 -14.81 12.61 -4.19
CA GLY A 308 -13.81 13.46 -4.81
C GLY A 308 -12.87 14.13 -3.82
N ARG A 309 -12.73 13.59 -2.59
CA ARG A 309 -11.87 14.17 -1.56
C ARG A 309 -10.58 13.35 -1.47
N ALA A 310 -9.44 13.99 -1.72
CA ALA A 310 -8.15 13.43 -1.32
C ALA A 310 -8.17 13.15 0.20
N HIS A 311 -7.77 11.95 0.58
CA HIS A 311 -7.76 11.50 1.97
C HIS A 311 -6.50 10.71 2.26
N ALA A 312 -5.94 10.91 3.44
CA ALA A 312 -4.88 10.08 3.97
C ALA A 312 -5.41 8.66 4.20
N GLY A 313 -4.79 7.67 3.55
CA GLY A 313 -5.22 6.28 3.58
C GLY A 313 -4.88 5.60 4.90
N LEU A 314 -3.64 5.72 5.35
CA LEU A 314 -3.13 5.02 6.53
C LEU A 314 -3.87 5.38 7.84
N PRO A 315 -4.30 6.63 8.10
CA PRO A 315 -5.11 6.94 9.28
C PRO A 315 -6.38 6.11 9.40
N LEU A 316 -7.11 5.92 8.31
CA LEU A 316 -8.35 5.15 8.35
C LEU A 316 -8.07 3.65 8.43
N LEU A 317 -7.10 3.15 7.66
CA LEU A 317 -6.75 1.73 7.62
C LEU A 317 -6.08 1.25 8.91
N ASN A 318 -5.00 1.92 9.32
CA ASN A 318 -4.28 1.60 10.56
C ASN A 318 -5.13 1.92 11.78
N GLY A 319 -5.82 3.07 11.78
CA GLY A 319 -6.73 3.43 12.87
C GLY A 319 -7.87 2.44 13.04
N GLY A 320 -8.43 1.95 11.93
CA GLY A 320 -9.41 0.86 11.91
C GLY A 320 -8.84 -0.43 12.48
N ALA A 321 -7.66 -0.87 12.03
CA ALA A 321 -6.98 -2.07 12.52
C ALA A 321 -6.70 -2.00 14.03
N ILE A 322 -6.14 -0.88 14.51
CA ILE A 322 -5.84 -0.64 15.93
C ILE A 322 -7.14 -0.61 16.74
N GLY A 323 -8.16 0.11 16.28
CA GLY A 323 -9.45 0.19 16.97
C GLY A 323 -10.14 -1.18 17.08
N GLY A 324 -10.13 -1.94 15.99
CA GLY A 324 -10.63 -3.31 15.95
C GLY A 324 -9.89 -4.24 16.90
N TYR A 325 -8.55 -4.18 16.89
CA TYR A 325 -7.69 -4.91 17.83
C TYR A 325 -8.05 -4.60 19.29
N LEU A 326 -8.08 -3.32 19.68
CA LEU A 326 -8.37 -2.91 21.06
C LEU A 326 -9.76 -3.35 21.51
N VAL A 327 -10.76 -3.21 20.65
CA VAL A 327 -12.12 -3.70 20.93
C VAL A 327 -12.13 -5.22 21.11
N GLY A 328 -11.44 -5.96 20.25
CA GLY A 328 -11.35 -7.42 20.34
C GLY A 328 -10.67 -7.89 21.61
N THR A 329 -9.62 -7.19 22.04
CA THR A 329 -8.88 -7.46 23.27
C THR A 329 -9.73 -7.20 24.51
N ILE A 330 -10.49 -6.10 24.54
CA ILE A 330 -11.44 -5.79 25.63
C ILE A 330 -12.54 -6.86 25.71
N ILE A 331 -13.11 -7.28 24.58
CA ILE A 331 -14.15 -8.32 24.54
C ILE A 331 -13.59 -9.67 24.99
N ALA A 332 -12.33 -9.98 24.67
CA ALA A 332 -11.64 -11.18 25.13
C ALA A 332 -11.33 -11.18 26.64
N GLY A 333 -11.58 -10.06 27.33
CA GLY A 333 -11.33 -9.92 28.77
C GLY A 333 -9.87 -9.64 29.14
N ILE A 334 -9.06 -9.23 28.16
CA ILE A 334 -7.63 -8.95 28.35
C ILE A 334 -7.47 -7.51 28.86
N PRO A 335 -6.72 -7.28 29.96
CA PRO A 335 -6.42 -5.94 30.47
C PRO A 335 -5.77 -5.03 29.43
N LEU A 336 -6.10 -3.74 29.46
CA LEU A 336 -5.54 -2.76 28.51
C LEU A 336 -4.00 -2.65 28.59
N VAL A 337 -3.43 -2.91 29.78
CA VAL A 337 -1.98 -2.90 29.99
C VAL A 337 -1.28 -4.00 29.19
N GLU A 338 -1.89 -5.19 29.13
CA GLU A 338 -1.44 -6.31 28.28
C GLU A 338 -1.72 -6.02 26.81
N ALA A 339 -2.91 -5.47 26.50
CA ALA A 339 -3.28 -5.06 25.15
C ALA A 339 -2.29 -4.07 24.53
N LEU A 340 -1.75 -3.16 25.32
CA LEU A 340 -0.77 -2.18 24.87
C LEU A 340 0.67 -2.73 24.87
N GLY A 341 0.88 -3.99 25.28
CA GLY A 341 2.23 -4.58 25.42
C GLY A 341 3.07 -3.92 26.52
N LEU A 342 2.42 -3.27 27.50
CA LEU A 342 3.08 -2.53 28.58
C LEU A 342 3.31 -3.37 29.84
N ALA A 343 2.64 -4.52 29.97
CA ALA A 343 2.68 -5.37 31.17
C ALA A 343 4.11 -5.79 31.57
N GLN A 344 4.99 -6.02 30.60
CA GLN A 344 6.38 -6.39 30.82
C GLN A 344 7.29 -5.25 31.35
N TYR A 345 6.82 -4.00 31.31
CA TYR A 345 7.58 -2.81 31.74
C TYR A 345 7.13 -2.26 33.10
N LEU A 346 6.13 -2.87 33.74
CA LEU A 346 5.56 -2.46 35.02
C LEU A 346 5.96 -3.40 36.14
#